data_AF-A0A2P6QQW7-F1
#
_entry.id   AF-A0A2P6QQW7-F1
#
_cell.length_a   1.000
_cell.length_b   1.000
_cell.length_c   1.000
_cell.angle_alpha   90.00
_cell.angle_beta   90.00
_cell.angle_gamma   90.00
#
_symmetry.space_group_name_H-M   'P 1'
#
loop_
_entity.id
_entity.type
_entity.pdbx_description
1 polymer ?
#
loop_
_entity_poly.entity_id
_entity_poly.type
_entity_poly.pdbx_seq_one_letter_code
_entity_poly.pdbx_strand_id
1 'polypeptide(L)' 'MKKVFYLEACESGSMFEGLLPKNTNIYVTTTANSEESSYATHCHGDPHVSKEFGTCLEDLYSISWMEELRRK' A
#
# COMPACT_ATOMS: atom_id res chain seq x y z
N MET A 1 -6.02 -9.22 -22.37
CA MET A 1 -5.65 -7.97 -21.68
C MET A 1 -5.14 -8.33 -20.30
N LYS A 2 -3.92 -7.91 -19.92
CA LYS A 2 -3.35 -8.13 -18.59
C LYS A 2 -3.55 -6.88 -17.75
N LYS A 3 -3.99 -7.02 -16.50
CA LYS A 3 -4.21 -5.91 -15.56
C LYS A 3 -3.39 -6.13 -14.31
N VAL A 4 -2.94 -5.04 -13.70
CA VAL A 4 -2.27 -5.06 -12.41
C VAL A 4 -3.01 -4.12 -11.47
N PHE A 5 -3.23 -4.55 -10.23
CA PHE A 5 -3.89 -3.78 -9.18
C PHE A 5 -2.98 -3.71 -7.94
N TYR A 6 -2.66 -2.51 -7.49
CA TYR A 6 -1.98 -2.25 -6.23
C TYR A 6 -3.01 -1.68 -5.27
N LEU A 7 -3.23 -2.32 -4.11
CA LEU A 7 -4.24 -1.88 -3.15
C LEU A 7 -3.59 -1.54 -1.80
N GLU A 8 -3.61 -0.24 -1.49
CA GLU A 8 -3.31 0.31 -0.18
C GLU A 8 -4.59 0.41 0.66
N ALA A 9 -4.70 -0.46 1.66
CA ALA A 9 -5.71 -0.42 2.71
C ALA A 9 -5.36 -1.42 3.81
N CYS A 10 -5.86 -1.15 5.03
CA CYS A 10 -5.96 -2.17 6.07
C CYS A 10 -6.77 -3.37 5.57
N GLU A 11 -6.39 -4.57 6.01
CA GLU A 11 -7.03 -5.84 5.68
C GLU A 11 -7.20 -6.06 4.16
N SER A 12 -6.38 -5.43 3.33
CA SER A 12 -6.54 -5.39 1.87
C SER A 12 -6.51 -6.77 1.21
N GLY A 13 -5.89 -7.77 1.85
CA GLY A 13 -5.96 -9.17 1.42
C GLY A 13 -7.38 -9.73 1.38
N SER A 14 -8.25 -9.29 2.31
CA SER A 14 -9.64 -9.76 2.42
C SER A 14 -10.50 -9.42 1.20
N MET A 15 -10.10 -8.42 0.41
CA MET A 15 -10.80 -8.02 -0.81
C MET A 15 -10.64 -9.04 -1.96
N PHE A 16 -9.68 -9.96 -1.86
CA PHE A 16 -9.34 -10.89 -2.93
C PHE A 16 -9.24 -12.34 -2.46
N GLU A 17 -8.93 -12.59 -1.19
CA GLU A 17 -8.82 -13.92 -0.62
C GLU A 17 -10.14 -14.69 -0.77
N GLY A 18 -10.08 -15.84 -1.46
CA GLY A 18 -11.27 -16.65 -1.77
C GLY A 18 -12.26 -16.03 -2.77
N LEU A 19 -12.05 -14.77 -3.20
CA LEU A 19 -12.97 -14.02 -4.08
C LEU A 19 -12.45 -13.86 -5.51
N LEU A 20 -11.15 -13.61 -5.70
CA LEU A 20 -10.57 -13.38 -7.02
C LEU A 20 -10.38 -14.72 -7.78
N PRO A 21 -11.08 -14.94 -8.92
CA PRO A 21 -10.94 -16.19 -9.65
C PRO A 21 -9.57 -16.32 -10.30
N LYS A 22 -8.97 -17.53 -10.22
CA LYS A 22 -7.62 -17.82 -10.75
C LYS A 22 -7.53 -17.76 -12.28
N ASN A 23 -8.65 -17.85 -12.99
CA ASN A 23 -8.73 -17.77 -14.45
C ASN A 23 -8.90 -16.34 -14.97
N THR A 24 -8.50 -15.33 -14.17
CA THR A 24 -8.48 -13.93 -14.58
C THR A 24 -7.06 -13.51 -14.99
N ASN A 25 -6.95 -12.59 -15.96
CA ASN A 25 -5.65 -12.00 -16.35
C ASN A 25 -5.28 -10.80 -15.45
N ILE A 26 -5.50 -10.93 -14.15
CA ILE A 26 -5.31 -9.88 -13.14
C ILE A 26 -4.24 -10.34 -12.16
N TYR A 27 -3.23 -9.50 -11.94
CA TYR A 27 -2.29 -9.65 -10.83
C TYR A 27 -2.59 -8.58 -9.79
N VAL A 28 -2.59 -8.97 -8.51
CA VAL A 28 -2.89 -8.06 -7.40
C VAL A 28 -1.77 -8.15 -6.37
N THR A 29 -1.38 -7.00 -5.85
CA THR A 29 -0.56 -6.87 -4.64
C THR A 29 -1.32 -6.01 -3.64
N THR A 30 -1.31 -6.44 -2.38
CA THR A 30 -1.98 -5.79 -1.26
C THR A 30 -0.94 -5.33 -0.25
N THR A 31 -1.24 -4.26 0.47
CA THR A 31 -0.37 -3.80 1.57
C THR A 31 -0.33 -4.78 2.73
N ALA A 32 -1.49 -5.38 3.03
CA ALA A 32 -1.69 -6.21 4.21
C ALA A 32 -2.39 -7.52 3.84
N ASN A 33 -2.31 -8.51 4.72
CA ASN A 33 -3.13 -9.72 4.62
C ASN A 33 -4.61 -9.42 4.98
N SER A 34 -5.44 -10.43 5.21
CA SER A 34 -6.87 -10.26 5.52
C SER A 34 -7.16 -9.82 6.96
N GLU A 35 -6.15 -9.77 7.83
CA GLU A 35 -6.28 -9.49 9.27
C GLU A 35 -5.32 -8.38 9.76
N GLU A 36 -4.35 -7.98 8.94
CA GLU A 36 -3.34 -6.97 9.27
C GLU A 36 -3.79 -5.56 8.87
N SER A 37 -3.46 -4.58 9.71
CA SER A 37 -3.58 -3.16 9.35
C SER A 37 -2.43 -2.71 8.44
N SER A 38 -2.67 -1.70 7.60
CA SER A 38 -1.59 -0.98 6.92
C SER A 38 -0.97 0.08 7.83
N TYR A 39 0.17 0.63 7.43
CA TYR A 39 0.93 1.58 8.23
C TYR A 39 1.17 2.87 7.46
N ALA A 40 0.90 4.00 8.13
CA ALA A 40 1.36 5.30 7.68
C ALA A 40 2.85 5.49 7.98
N THR A 41 3.52 6.36 7.23
CA THR A 41 4.93 6.73 7.39
C THR A 41 5.10 8.23 7.15
N HIS A 42 6.27 8.77 7.51
CA HIS A 42 6.55 10.20 7.44
C HIS A 42 5.48 11.00 8.19
N CYS A 43 5.36 10.69 9.48
CA CYS A 43 4.37 11.25 10.39
C CYS A 43 4.91 12.44 11.18
N HIS A 44 3.98 13.23 11.74
CA HIS A 44 4.33 14.28 12.70
C HIS A 44 5.18 13.71 13.84
N GLY A 45 6.36 14.29 14.06
CA GLY A 45 7.32 13.84 15.07
C GLY A 45 8.49 13.05 14.49
N ASP A 46 8.42 12.60 13.24
CA ASP A 46 9.54 11.96 12.56
C ASP A 46 10.66 12.97 12.25
N PRO A 47 11.95 12.58 12.35
CA PRO A 47 13.09 13.50 12.16
C PRO A 47 13.12 14.24 10.81
N HIS A 48 12.48 13.67 9.79
CA HIS A 48 12.49 14.18 8.41
C HIS A 48 11.22 14.92 8.01
N VAL A 49 10.26 15.07 8.93
CA VAL A 49 8.97 15.72 8.68
C VAL A 49 8.94 17.07 9.39
N SER A 50 8.60 18.13 8.66
CA SER A 50 8.46 19.46 9.25
C SER A 50 7.39 19.44 10.35
N LYS A 51 7.70 20.04 11.50
CA LYS A 51 6.80 20.09 12.67
C LYS A 51 5.50 20.85 12.41
N GLU A 52 5.44 21.62 11.33
CA GLU A 52 4.23 22.34 10.91
C GLU A 52 3.13 21.41 10.39
N PHE A 53 3.50 20.21 9.90
CA PHE A 53 2.54 19.21 9.47
C PHE A 53 2.07 18.38 10.67
N GLY A 54 0.78 18.46 11.01
CA GLY A 54 0.13 17.68 12.08
C GLY A 54 -0.50 16.38 11.57
N THR A 55 0.08 15.75 10.56
CA THR A 55 -0.46 14.56 9.87
C THR A 55 0.68 13.63 9.45
N CYS A 56 0.35 12.42 8.98
CA CYS A 56 1.25 11.62 8.17
C CYS A 56 1.14 12.02 6.71
N LEU A 57 2.27 12.01 6.01
CA LEU A 57 2.34 12.44 4.61
C LEU A 57 2.11 11.27 3.64
N GLU A 58 2.39 10.04 4.07
CA GLU A 58 2.48 8.89 3.17
C GLU A 58 2.08 7.58 3.85
N ASP A 59 1.81 6.54 3.05
CA ASP A 59 1.60 5.17 3.49
C ASP A 59 2.81 4.31 3.16
N LEU A 60 3.23 3.43 4.09
CA LEU A 60 4.49 2.69 4.04
C LEU A 60 4.61 1.84 2.77
N TYR A 61 3.59 1.06 2.43
CA TYR A 61 3.60 0.24 1.22
C TYR A 61 3.59 1.12 -0.03
N SER A 62 2.73 2.14 -0.05
CA SER A 62 2.60 3.06 -1.17
C SER A 62 3.91 3.78 -1.50
N ILE A 63 4.58 4.39 -0.52
CA ILE A 63 5.85 5.07 -0.78
C ILE A 63 6.94 4.07 -1.20
N SER A 64 6.97 2.88 -0.58
CA SER A 64 8.00 1.87 -0.87
C SER A 64 8.04 1.49 -2.35
N TRP A 65 6.89 1.19 -2.97
CA TRP A 65 6.88 0.84 -4.40
C TRP A 65 7.05 2.07 -5.29
N MET A 66 6.51 3.23 -4.91
CA MET A 66 6.65 4.45 -5.71
C MET A 66 8.10 4.92 -5.78
N GLU A 67 8.86 4.85 -4.68
CA GLU A 67 10.28 5.20 -4.65
C GLU A 67 11.14 4.20 -5.41
N GLU A 68 10.86 2.91 -5.29
CA GLU A 68 11.56 1.88 -6.07
C GLU A 68 11.37 2.08 -7.58
N LEU A 69 10.17 2.51 -8.02
CA LEU A 69 9.95 2.88 -9.42
C LEU A 69 10.68 4.15 -9.84
N ARG A 70 10.86 5.12 -8.93
CA ARG A 70 11.61 6.36 -9.20
C ARG A 70 13.14 6.15 -9.24
N ARG A 71 13.66 5.08 -8.64
CA ARG A 71 15.09 4.73 -8.65
C ARG A 71 15.58 4.17 -9.99
N LYS A 72 14.71 4.05 -11.00
CA LYS A 72 15.02 3.58 -12.35
C LYS A 72 14.81 4.69 -13.38
#